data_AF-R0K7M7-F1
#
_entry.id   AF-R0K7M7-F1
#
_cell.length_a   1.000
_cell.length_b   1.000
_cell.length_c   1.000
_cell.angle_alpha   90.00
_cell.angle_beta   90.00
_cell.angle_gamma   90.00
#
_symmetry.space_group_name_H-M   'P 1'
#
loop_
_entity.id
_entity.type
_entity.pdbx_description
1 polymer ?
#
loop_
_entity_poly.entity_id
_entity_poly.type
_entity_poly.pdbx_seq_one_letter_code
_entity_poly.pdbx_strand_id
1 'polypeptide(L)'
;QRFPSAPARSNAANTFDCSRFFGKKNATKYWLTQKGLRHVKAAPDESRGIIASAQAILDRENYFVREVDRYLRHNDFLNLRKKEILYKKWLEDVSEPLLQKIEDKMGSQSSDEIEKRKEEQLALYLNYCKKKGYVALETYDPAEYDPFLLQRSTECWKVSIPALQDPLLEAIQRKFVETGIVKQCETGRLCSAREVNELSKAEPPLLPLSRQRMDAVAWLKIPPLYIASEAHRTR
;
A
#
# COMPACT_ATOMS: atom_id res chain seq x y z
N GLN A 1 -19.89 20.96 -26.30
CA GLN A 1 -19.79 19.98 -27.40
C GLN A 1 -20.44 18.66 -26.96
N ARG A 2 -21.64 18.37 -27.47
CA ARG A 2 -22.18 17.01 -27.63
C ARG A 2 -23.31 17.12 -28.65
N PHE A 3 -23.13 16.44 -29.78
CA PHE A 3 -24.09 16.37 -30.89
C PHE A 3 -25.30 15.50 -30.51
N PRO A 4 -26.51 15.81 -31.00
CA PRO A 4 -27.65 14.90 -30.94
C PRO A 4 -27.71 14.06 -32.23
N SER A 5 -27.82 12.74 -32.10
CA SER A 5 -28.07 11.85 -33.23
C SER A 5 -29.57 11.51 -33.32
N ALA A 6 -30.22 12.03 -34.36
CA ALA A 6 -31.51 11.55 -34.85
C ALA A 6 -31.34 10.22 -35.63
N PRO A 7 -32.37 9.36 -35.74
CA PRO A 7 -32.30 8.15 -36.54
C PRO A 7 -32.73 8.41 -38.00
N ALA A 8 -31.96 7.89 -38.95
CA ALA A 8 -32.28 7.91 -40.37
C ALA A 8 -33.06 6.65 -40.80
N ARG A 9 -34.09 6.89 -41.60
CA ARG A 9 -34.98 5.94 -42.26
C ARG A 9 -34.36 5.35 -43.53
N SER A 10 -34.76 4.10 -43.82
CA SER A 10 -35.09 3.53 -45.15
C SER A 10 -33.93 3.32 -46.15
N ASN A 11 -33.89 2.37 -47.09
CA ASN A 11 -34.85 1.38 -47.62
C ASN A 11 -34.09 0.39 -48.55
N ALA A 12 -34.81 -0.67 -48.98
CA ALA A 12 -34.61 -1.52 -50.17
C ALA A 12 -33.51 -2.61 -50.14
N ALA A 13 -33.59 -3.72 -50.87
CA ALA A 13 -34.64 -4.60 -51.39
C ALA A 13 -33.88 -5.82 -51.99
N ASN A 14 -34.49 -7.01 -52.04
CA ASN A 14 -34.46 -7.98 -53.16
C ASN A 14 -34.95 -9.36 -52.67
N THR A 15 -36.22 -9.71 -52.88
CA THR A 15 -36.73 -10.62 -53.93
C THR A 15 -36.09 -12.01 -53.96
N PHE A 16 -36.82 -13.05 -53.54
CA PHE A 16 -37.08 -14.20 -54.40
C PHE A 16 -38.40 -14.90 -54.02
N ASP A 17 -39.12 -15.26 -55.07
CA ASP A 17 -40.52 -15.63 -55.17
C ASP A 17 -40.73 -17.13 -54.95
N CYS A 18 -41.84 -17.52 -54.30
CA CYS A 18 -42.40 -18.87 -54.41
C CYS A 18 -43.92 -18.80 -54.25
N SER A 19 -44.56 -18.19 -55.23
CA SER A 19 -45.99 -18.26 -55.44
C SER A 19 -46.36 -19.39 -56.41
N ARG A 20 -46.78 -20.55 -55.87
CA ARG A 20 -47.62 -21.59 -56.49
C ARG A 20 -47.69 -22.77 -55.51
N PHE A 21 -48.81 -23.25 -55.00
CA PHE A 21 -50.23 -23.16 -55.28
C PHE A 21 -50.93 -23.40 -53.94
N PHE A 22 -51.92 -22.62 -53.52
CA PHE A 22 -53.07 -23.17 -52.78
C PHE A 22 -54.28 -22.24 -52.93
N GLY A 23 -55.41 -22.85 -53.26
CA GLY A 23 -56.61 -22.19 -53.74
C GLY A 23 -57.22 -21.17 -52.79
N LYS A 24 -57.96 -20.24 -53.41
CA LYS A 24 -58.89 -19.33 -52.75
C LYS A 24 -59.80 -20.10 -51.78
N LYS A 25 -59.54 -19.97 -50.48
CA LYS A 25 -60.55 -20.11 -49.42
C LYS A 25 -60.33 -19.00 -48.41
N ASN A 26 -61.40 -18.25 -48.15
CA ASN A 26 -61.44 -17.04 -47.33
C ASN A 26 -61.26 -17.31 -45.82
N ALA A 27 -60.21 -18.02 -45.43
CA ALA A 27 -59.89 -18.32 -44.04
C ALA A 27 -59.14 -17.17 -43.34
N THR A 28 -58.51 -16.27 -44.09
CA THR A 28 -57.64 -15.20 -43.55
C THR A 28 -58.40 -14.09 -42.83
N LYS A 29 -59.72 -13.94 -43.03
CA LYS A 29 -60.53 -12.96 -42.30
C LYS A 29 -61.00 -13.45 -40.92
N TYR A 30 -61.01 -14.75 -40.68
CA TYR A 30 -61.48 -15.32 -39.40
C TYR A 30 -60.48 -15.05 -38.25
N TRP A 31 -59.18 -15.03 -38.55
CA TRP A 31 -58.12 -14.70 -37.59
C TRP A 31 -58.09 -13.22 -37.18
N LEU A 32 -58.55 -12.33 -38.06
CA LEU A 32 -58.70 -10.89 -37.80
C LEU A 32 -60.06 -10.54 -37.17
N THR A 33 -60.93 -11.53 -36.94
CA THR A 33 -62.22 -11.27 -36.31
C THR A 33 -62.00 -10.97 -34.83
N GLN A 34 -62.74 -9.98 -34.32
CA GLN A 34 -62.72 -9.44 -32.95
C GLN A 34 -62.66 -10.50 -31.82
N LYS A 35 -63.01 -11.77 -32.07
CA LYS A 35 -62.86 -12.89 -31.13
C LYS A 35 -61.40 -13.31 -30.89
N GLY A 36 -60.51 -13.25 -31.88
CA GLY A 36 -59.07 -13.54 -31.69
C GLY A 36 -58.35 -12.44 -30.90
N LEU A 37 -58.76 -11.19 -31.09
CA LEU A 37 -58.26 -10.02 -30.35
C LEU A 37 -58.76 -9.94 -28.89
N ARG A 38 -59.82 -10.67 -28.51
CA ARG A 38 -60.30 -10.72 -27.12
C ARG A 38 -59.37 -11.53 -26.21
N HIS A 39 -58.69 -12.54 -26.73
CA HIS A 39 -57.67 -13.28 -25.96
C HIS A 39 -56.41 -12.44 -25.70
N VAL A 40 -56.02 -11.57 -26.63
CA VAL A 40 -54.89 -10.64 -26.43
C VAL A 40 -55.24 -9.50 -25.46
N LYS A 41 -56.51 -9.09 -25.40
CA LYS A 41 -57.02 -8.13 -24.39
C LYS A 41 -57.14 -8.71 -22.97
N ALA A 42 -57.00 -10.03 -22.79
CA ALA A 42 -57.03 -10.70 -21.49
C ALA A 42 -55.63 -10.90 -20.86
N ALA A 43 -54.55 -10.51 -21.55
CA ALA A 43 -53.17 -10.57 -21.05
C ALA A 43 -52.59 -9.27 -20.37
N PRO A 44 -53.37 -8.24 -19.96
CA PRO A 44 -52.79 -7.13 -19.19
C PRO A 44 -52.53 -7.51 -17.72
N ASP A 45 -53.10 -8.62 -17.24
CA ASP A 45 -53.00 -9.02 -15.82
C ASP A 45 -51.68 -9.76 -15.53
N GLU A 46 -51.29 -10.70 -16.40
CA GLU A 46 -50.00 -11.40 -16.32
C GLU A 46 -48.81 -10.44 -16.50
N SER A 47 -48.91 -9.49 -17.44
CA SER A 47 -47.87 -8.48 -17.66
C SER A 47 -47.73 -7.52 -16.47
N ARG A 48 -48.83 -7.17 -15.78
CA ARG A 48 -48.79 -6.41 -14.53
C ARG A 48 -48.11 -7.18 -13.40
N GLY A 49 -48.36 -8.49 -13.29
CA GLY A 49 -47.68 -9.35 -12.32
C GLY A 49 -46.17 -9.47 -12.56
N ILE A 50 -45.75 -9.57 -13.83
CA ILE A 50 -44.33 -9.58 -14.21
C ILE A 50 -43.66 -8.23 -13.89
N ILE A 51 -44.32 -7.11 -14.18
CA ILE A 51 -43.81 -5.77 -13.84
C ILE A 51 -43.74 -5.57 -12.32
N ALA A 52 -44.74 -6.01 -11.57
CA ALA A 52 -44.75 -5.89 -10.11
C ALA A 52 -43.66 -6.76 -9.45
N SER A 53 -43.43 -7.97 -9.95
CA SER A 53 -42.35 -8.84 -9.46
C SER A 53 -40.97 -8.29 -9.82
N ALA A 54 -40.79 -7.76 -11.04
CA ALA A 54 -39.57 -7.06 -11.42
C ALA A 54 -39.30 -5.84 -10.51
N GLN A 55 -40.33 -5.04 -10.20
CA GLN A 55 -40.21 -3.90 -9.31
C GLN A 55 -39.84 -4.32 -7.88
N ALA A 56 -40.44 -5.40 -7.35
CA ALA A 56 -40.10 -5.92 -6.03
C ALA A 56 -38.64 -6.41 -5.94
N ILE A 57 -38.12 -6.99 -7.03
CA ILE A 57 -36.70 -7.37 -7.12
C ILE A 57 -35.81 -6.11 -7.10
N LEU A 58 -36.14 -5.10 -7.93
CA LEU A 58 -35.39 -3.84 -7.98
C LEU A 58 -35.39 -3.10 -6.64
N ASP A 59 -36.52 -3.08 -5.94
CA ASP A 59 -36.63 -2.43 -4.62
C ASP A 59 -35.76 -3.15 -3.58
N ARG A 60 -35.72 -4.49 -3.63
CA ARG A 60 -34.85 -5.31 -2.78
C ARG A 60 -33.37 -5.09 -3.09
N GLU A 61 -33.01 -5.01 -4.37
CA GLU A 61 -31.64 -4.72 -4.81
C GLU A 61 -31.21 -3.32 -4.39
N ASN A 62 -32.06 -2.31 -4.60
CA ASN A 62 -31.80 -0.94 -4.16
C ASN A 62 -31.63 -0.84 -2.65
N TYR A 63 -32.44 -1.57 -1.87
CA TYR A 63 -32.26 -1.64 -0.43
C TYR A 63 -30.90 -2.25 -0.06
N PHE A 64 -30.53 -3.38 -0.69
CA PHE A 64 -29.24 -4.04 -0.45
C PHE A 64 -28.06 -3.12 -0.79
N VAL A 65 -28.09 -2.46 -1.95
CA VAL A 65 -27.04 -1.52 -2.38
C VAL A 65 -26.91 -0.39 -1.36
N ARG A 66 -28.02 0.20 -0.91
CA ARG A 66 -28.00 1.26 0.12
C ARG A 66 -27.41 0.80 1.44
N GLU A 67 -27.68 -0.44 1.84
CA GLU A 67 -27.14 -0.99 3.09
C GLU A 67 -25.63 -1.21 2.99
N VAL A 68 -25.16 -1.78 1.87
CA VAL A 68 -23.71 -1.90 1.58
C VAL A 68 -23.05 -0.53 1.56
N ASP A 69 -23.64 0.46 0.90
CA ASP A 69 -23.11 1.81 0.81
C ASP A 69 -23.02 2.48 2.20
N ARG A 70 -24.00 2.22 3.08
CA ARG A 70 -23.95 2.65 4.49
C ARG A 70 -22.80 2.01 5.24
N TYR A 71 -22.59 0.70 5.09
CA TYR A 71 -21.48 -0.01 5.73
C TYR A 71 -20.11 0.50 5.26
N LEU A 72 -19.94 0.73 3.95
CA LEU A 72 -18.70 1.28 3.40
C LEU A 72 -18.40 2.67 3.96
N ARG A 73 -19.38 3.57 3.97
CA ARG A 73 -19.23 4.92 4.56
C ARG A 73 -18.87 4.87 6.03
N HIS A 74 -19.47 3.96 6.79
CA HIS A 74 -19.13 3.78 8.20
C HIS A 74 -17.71 3.26 8.38
N ASN A 75 -17.27 2.32 7.55
CA ASN A 75 -15.90 1.80 7.57
C ASN A 75 -14.88 2.91 7.25
N ASP A 76 -15.16 3.73 6.23
CA ASP A 76 -14.31 4.88 5.88
C ASP A 76 -14.20 5.87 7.03
N PHE A 77 -15.31 6.17 7.70
CA PHE A 77 -15.31 7.00 8.90
C PHE A 77 -14.45 6.41 10.03
N LEU A 78 -14.59 5.11 10.31
CA LEU A 78 -13.76 4.43 11.32
C LEU A 78 -12.27 4.45 10.95
N ASN A 79 -11.93 4.27 9.67
CA ASN A 79 -10.56 4.34 9.19
C ASN A 79 -9.98 5.74 9.33
N LEU A 80 -10.74 6.78 9.02
CA LEU A 80 -10.35 8.17 9.24
C LEU A 80 -10.11 8.44 10.73
N ARG A 81 -11.02 7.99 11.58
CA ARG A 81 -10.89 8.14 13.04
C ARG A 81 -9.64 7.42 13.57
N LYS A 82 -9.37 6.21 13.09
CA LYS A 82 -8.17 5.45 13.44
C LYS A 82 -6.90 6.21 13.03
N LYS A 83 -6.85 6.76 11.82
CA LYS A 83 -5.72 7.57 11.34
C LYS A 83 -5.50 8.81 12.20
N GLU A 84 -6.58 9.52 12.55
CA GLU A 84 -6.51 10.69 13.43
C GLU A 84 -5.93 10.34 14.80
N ILE A 85 -6.41 9.27 15.43
CA ILE A 85 -5.90 8.82 16.74
C ILE A 85 -4.44 8.43 16.65
N LEU A 86 -4.03 7.70 15.60
CA LEU A 86 -2.62 7.33 15.39
C LEU A 86 -1.73 8.56 15.22
N TYR A 87 -2.19 9.57 14.48
CA TYR A 87 -1.46 10.81 14.30
C TYR A 87 -1.30 11.58 15.61
N LYS A 88 -2.36 11.68 16.41
CA LYS A 88 -2.30 12.31 17.75
C LYS A 88 -1.30 11.60 18.67
N LYS A 89 -1.37 10.26 18.74
CA LYS A 89 -0.41 9.47 19.51
C LYS A 89 1.02 9.69 19.02
N TRP A 90 1.26 9.69 17.72
CA TRP A 90 2.59 9.96 17.18
C TRP A 90 3.07 11.38 17.50
N LEU A 91 2.18 12.37 17.48
CA LEU A 91 2.54 13.73 17.86
C LEU A 91 3.01 13.80 19.32
N GLU A 92 2.20 13.25 20.23
CA GLU A 92 2.44 13.26 21.68
C GLU A 92 3.64 12.38 22.08
N ASP A 93 3.74 11.16 21.56
CA ASP A 93 4.75 10.18 21.98
C ASP A 93 6.10 10.35 21.27
N VAL A 94 6.10 10.87 20.04
CA VAL A 94 7.30 10.94 19.19
C VAL A 94 7.68 12.38 18.88
N SER A 95 6.78 13.17 18.31
CA SER A 95 7.17 14.48 17.76
C SER A 95 7.50 15.51 18.85
N GLU A 96 6.65 15.66 19.86
CA GLU A 96 6.82 16.64 20.93
C GLU A 96 8.07 16.34 21.78
N PRO A 97 8.31 15.10 22.25
CA PRO A 97 9.51 14.80 23.03
C PRO A 97 10.80 14.93 22.21
N LEU A 98 10.74 14.67 20.89
CA LEU A 98 11.89 14.88 20.01
C LEU A 98 12.19 16.38 19.84
N LEU A 99 11.17 17.19 19.58
CA LEU A 99 11.32 18.64 19.47
C LEU A 99 11.84 19.24 20.78
N GLN A 100 11.25 18.85 21.92
CA GLN A 100 11.70 19.30 23.23
C GLN A 100 13.18 18.94 23.46
N LYS A 101 13.60 17.71 23.15
CA LYS A 101 15.02 17.31 23.29
C LYS A 101 15.96 18.10 22.38
N ILE A 102 15.51 18.47 21.19
CA ILE A 102 16.30 19.31 20.27
C ILE A 102 16.43 20.72 20.85
N GLU A 103 15.31 21.29 21.30
CA GLU A 103 15.27 22.62 21.93
C GLU A 103 16.10 22.65 23.22
N ASP A 104 15.97 21.66 24.09
CA ASP A 104 16.77 21.52 25.30
C ASP A 104 18.26 21.43 24.97
N LYS A 105 18.64 20.65 23.94
CA LYS A 105 20.05 20.59 23.50
C LYS A 105 20.54 21.91 22.91
N MET A 106 19.72 22.58 22.11
CA MET A 106 20.05 23.88 21.54
C MET A 106 20.17 24.96 22.62
N GLY A 107 19.26 24.97 23.59
CA GLY A 107 19.20 25.90 24.72
C GLY A 107 20.18 25.57 25.85
N SER A 108 20.68 24.33 25.94
CA SER A 108 21.71 23.94 26.91
C SER A 108 23.08 24.55 26.62
N GLN A 109 23.31 25.04 25.40
CA GLN A 109 24.50 25.83 25.11
C GLN A 109 24.37 27.15 25.86
N SER A 110 25.33 27.43 26.75
CA SER A 110 25.34 28.71 27.45
C SER A 110 25.44 29.84 26.41
N SER A 111 24.67 30.90 26.63
CA SER A 111 24.75 32.11 25.80
C SER A 111 26.21 32.57 25.67
N ASP A 112 26.96 32.47 26.77
CA ASP A 112 28.38 32.81 26.86
C ASP A 112 29.27 31.94 25.95
N GLU A 113 28.99 30.64 25.79
CA GLU A 113 29.71 29.77 24.85
C GLU A 113 29.41 30.10 23.39
N ILE A 114 28.19 30.56 23.09
CA ILE A 114 27.81 31.02 21.76
C ILE A 114 28.52 32.34 21.46
N GLU A 115 28.56 33.26 22.43
CA GLU A 115 29.22 34.55 22.31
C GLU A 115 30.73 34.39 22.13
N LYS A 116 31.41 33.59 22.96
CA LYS A 116 32.84 33.29 22.81
C LYS A 116 33.19 32.72 21.44
N ARG A 117 32.37 31.81 20.90
CA ARG A 117 32.57 31.28 19.54
C ARG A 117 32.49 32.36 18.47
N LYS A 118 31.53 33.30 18.60
CA LYS A 118 31.43 34.44 17.68
C LYS A 118 32.64 35.36 17.79
N GLU A 119 33.12 35.62 19.00
CA GLU A 119 34.32 36.42 19.26
C GLU A 119 35.57 35.76 18.65
N GLU A 120 35.75 34.45 18.83
CA GLU A 120 36.86 33.68 18.25
C GLU A 120 36.82 33.72 16.71
N GLN A 121 35.65 33.50 16.10
CA GLN A 121 35.48 33.61 14.64
C GLN A 121 35.80 35.03 14.13
N LEU A 122 35.33 36.06 14.85
CA LEU A 122 35.64 37.45 14.52
C LEU A 122 37.14 37.73 14.63
N ALA A 123 37.81 37.22 15.66
CA ALA A 123 39.24 37.38 15.84
C ALA A 123 40.04 36.72 14.71
N LEU A 124 39.62 35.52 14.26
CA LEU A 124 40.21 34.85 13.10
C LEU A 124 40.05 35.68 11.82
N TYR A 125 38.85 36.21 11.57
CA TYR A 125 38.59 37.08 10.43
C TYR A 125 39.46 38.35 10.44
N LEU A 126 39.52 39.03 11.59
CA LEU A 126 40.33 40.25 11.73
C LEU A 126 41.82 39.95 11.52
N ASN A 127 42.31 38.80 11.99
CA ASN A 127 43.69 38.38 11.74
C ASN A 127 43.95 38.07 10.26
N TYR A 128 43.00 37.44 9.56
CA TYR A 128 43.08 37.21 8.12
C TYR A 128 43.11 38.53 7.33
N CYS A 129 42.21 39.47 7.64
CA CYS A 129 42.20 40.80 7.03
C CYS A 129 43.52 41.55 7.27
N LYS A 130 44.09 41.48 8.48
CA LYS A 130 45.40 42.09 8.78
C LYS A 130 46.54 41.48 7.96
N LYS A 131 46.52 40.17 7.70
CA LYS A 131 47.54 39.47 6.91
C LYS A 131 47.43 39.78 5.41
N LYS A 132 46.21 39.77 4.86
CA LYS A 132 45.95 39.96 3.42
C LYS A 132 45.82 41.45 3.02
N GLY A 133 45.58 42.33 4.00
CA GLY A 133 45.35 43.76 3.80
C GLY A 133 43.94 44.03 3.28
N TYR A 134 43.75 43.95 1.96
CA TYR A 134 42.44 44.13 1.32
C TYR A 134 41.82 42.78 0.98
N VAL A 135 40.64 42.52 1.52
CA VAL A 135 39.88 41.28 1.31
C VAL A 135 38.67 41.61 0.43
N ALA A 136 38.73 41.21 -0.84
CA ALA A 136 37.57 41.20 -1.73
C ALA A 136 36.88 39.83 -1.65
N LEU A 137 35.55 39.81 -1.71
CA LEU A 137 34.79 38.56 -1.63
C LEU A 137 35.07 37.63 -2.82
N GLU A 138 35.49 38.19 -3.96
CA GLU A 138 35.80 37.43 -5.19
C GLU A 138 37.12 36.66 -5.12
N THR A 139 38.04 37.01 -4.22
CA THR A 139 39.35 36.37 -4.06
C THR A 139 39.42 35.48 -2.82
N TYR A 140 38.26 34.96 -2.40
CA TYR A 140 38.13 34.07 -1.26
C TYR A 140 38.73 32.69 -1.58
N ASP A 141 39.76 32.31 -0.80
CA ASP A 141 40.34 30.97 -0.81
C ASP A 141 40.08 30.29 0.55
N PRO A 142 39.30 29.19 0.60
CA PRO A 142 39.07 28.42 1.82
C PRO A 142 40.35 27.90 2.49
N ALA A 143 41.45 27.74 1.76
CA ALA A 143 42.72 27.31 2.33
C ALA A 143 43.38 28.39 3.19
N GLU A 144 43.10 29.68 2.93
CA GLU A 144 43.67 30.80 3.68
C GLU A 144 42.85 31.16 4.92
N TYR A 145 41.52 31.16 4.78
CA TYR A 145 40.56 31.43 5.85
C TYR A 145 39.24 30.77 5.48
N ASP A 146 38.68 30.00 6.41
CA ASP A 146 37.38 29.36 6.23
C ASP A 146 36.42 29.84 7.35
N PRO A 147 35.38 30.64 7.01
CA PRO A 147 34.38 31.08 7.97
C PRO A 147 33.44 29.93 8.41
N PHE A 148 33.43 28.81 7.68
CA PHE A 148 32.63 27.63 7.99
C PHE A 148 33.39 26.58 8.79
N LEU A 149 34.69 26.78 9.02
CA LEU A 149 35.49 26.02 9.96
C LEU A 149 35.02 26.35 11.38
N LEU A 150 33.88 25.76 11.75
CA LEU A 150 33.39 25.71 13.11
C LEU A 150 34.46 24.96 13.90
N GLN A 151 35.13 25.65 14.83
CA GLN A 151 36.16 25.09 15.70
C GLN A 151 35.53 23.98 16.55
N ARG A 152 35.58 22.78 15.96
CA ARG A 152 35.28 21.43 16.42
C ARG A 152 34.64 21.28 17.81
N SER A 153 33.40 21.72 17.95
CA SER A 153 32.44 21.07 18.86
C SER A 153 31.52 20.14 18.05
N THR A 154 32.11 19.28 17.22
CA THR A 154 31.34 18.21 16.55
C THR A 154 30.63 17.31 17.57
N GLU A 155 31.13 17.26 18.81
CA GLU A 155 30.53 16.52 19.91
C GLU A 155 29.30 17.19 20.53
N CYS A 156 29.17 18.53 20.50
CA CYS A 156 28.01 19.19 21.14
C CYS A 156 26.70 18.97 20.36
N TRP A 157 26.78 18.59 19.08
CA TRP A 157 25.63 18.27 18.23
C TRP A 157 25.56 16.81 17.80
N LYS A 158 26.50 15.96 18.23
CA LYS A 158 26.49 14.54 17.85
C LYS A 158 25.35 13.82 18.57
N VAL A 159 24.25 13.60 17.85
CA VAL A 159 23.13 12.80 18.36
C VAL A 159 23.50 11.33 18.23
N SER A 160 23.85 10.69 19.35
CA SER A 160 23.92 9.23 19.42
C SER A 160 22.51 8.66 19.54
N ILE A 161 22.07 7.93 18.52
CA ILE A 161 20.82 7.17 18.59
C ILE A 161 21.13 5.87 19.33
N PRO A 162 20.49 5.60 20.49
CA PRO A 162 20.66 4.31 21.16
C PRO A 162 20.16 3.19 20.23
N ALA A 163 20.77 2.00 20.33
CA ALA A 163 20.30 0.85 19.58
C ALA A 163 18.81 0.60 19.89
N LEU A 164 18.01 0.41 18.85
CA LEU A 164 16.58 0.13 18.99
C LEU A 164 16.40 -1.17 19.79
N GLN A 165 15.78 -1.06 20.96
CA GLN A 165 15.41 -2.21 21.79
C GLN A 165 14.12 -2.81 21.23
N ASP A 166 14.25 -3.61 20.18
CA ASP A 166 13.14 -4.40 19.64
C ASP A 166 13.14 -5.78 20.33
N PRO A 167 12.09 -6.14 21.10
CA PRO A 167 11.99 -7.44 21.77
C PRO A 167 12.12 -8.63 20.81
N LEU A 168 11.67 -8.49 19.55
CA LEU A 168 11.79 -9.53 18.54
C LEU A 168 13.24 -9.66 18.06
N LEU A 169 13.91 -8.52 17.86
CA LEU A 169 15.32 -8.48 17.47
C LEU A 169 16.20 -9.06 18.60
N GLU A 170 15.91 -8.74 19.86
CA GLU A 170 16.59 -9.32 21.02
C GLU A 170 16.43 -10.84 21.09
N ALA A 171 15.22 -11.35 20.82
CA ALA A 171 14.98 -12.79 20.82
C ALA A 171 15.77 -13.49 19.69
N ILE A 172 15.86 -12.87 18.52
CA ILE A 172 16.68 -13.36 17.40
C ILE A 172 18.17 -13.36 17.77
N GLN A 173 18.66 -12.26 18.36
CA GLN A 173 20.05 -12.15 18.79
C GLN A 173 20.40 -13.17 19.89
N ARG A 174 19.52 -13.37 20.87
CA ARG A 174 19.71 -14.40 21.92
C ARG A 174 19.82 -15.80 21.32
N LYS A 175 18.90 -16.17 20.44
CA LYS A 175 18.97 -17.46 19.73
C LYS A 175 20.27 -17.61 18.94
N PHE A 176 20.72 -16.53 18.31
CA PHE A 176 21.96 -16.52 17.55
C PHE A 176 23.20 -16.75 18.42
N VAL A 177 23.22 -16.17 19.61
CA VAL A 177 24.28 -16.38 20.59
C VAL A 177 24.23 -17.82 21.12
N GLU A 178 23.04 -18.32 21.47
CA GLU A 178 22.83 -19.70 21.93
C GLU A 178 23.31 -20.72 20.89
N THR A 179 22.92 -20.58 19.62
CA THR A 179 23.38 -21.49 18.56
C THR A 179 24.88 -21.40 18.32
N GLY A 180 25.46 -20.20 18.43
CA GLY A 180 26.91 -20.02 18.38
C GLY A 180 27.65 -20.75 19.51
N ILE A 181 27.12 -20.68 20.74
CA ILE A 181 27.69 -21.38 21.90
C ILE A 181 27.58 -22.90 21.72
N VAL A 182 26.42 -23.41 21.30
CA VAL A 182 26.22 -24.85 21.03
C VAL A 182 27.21 -25.34 19.98
N LYS A 183 27.36 -24.61 18.87
CA LYS A 183 28.33 -24.96 17.81
C LYS A 183 29.77 -24.93 18.32
N GLN A 184 30.12 -23.96 19.15
CA GLN A 184 31.44 -23.93 19.75
C GLN A 184 31.70 -25.14 20.66
N CYS A 185 30.71 -25.58 21.43
CA CYS A 185 30.80 -26.80 22.24
C CYS A 185 30.95 -28.07 21.38
N GLU A 186 30.25 -28.13 20.24
CA GLU A 186 30.33 -29.26 19.30
C GLU A 186 31.69 -29.31 18.57
N THR A 187 32.19 -28.16 18.12
CA THR A 187 33.35 -28.08 17.22
C THR A 187 34.67 -27.81 17.95
N GLY A 188 34.64 -27.39 19.21
CA GLY A 188 35.82 -27.04 20.01
C GLY A 188 36.54 -25.76 19.57
N ARG A 189 35.97 -24.98 18.64
CA ARG A 189 36.54 -23.75 18.08
C ARG A 189 35.57 -22.58 18.27
N LEU A 190 36.11 -21.39 18.54
CA LEU A 190 35.35 -20.15 18.52
C LEU A 190 34.74 -19.93 17.13
N CYS A 191 33.42 -19.91 17.05
CA CYS A 191 32.69 -19.60 15.82
C CYS A 191 32.51 -18.09 15.68
N SER A 192 32.80 -17.54 14.49
CA SER A 192 32.51 -16.14 14.19
C SER A 192 31.00 -15.93 14.02
N ALA A 193 30.50 -14.74 14.37
CA ALA A 193 29.11 -14.37 14.10
C ALA A 193 28.74 -14.43 12.61
N ARG A 194 29.70 -14.37 11.69
CA ARG A 194 29.41 -14.61 10.26
C ARG A 194 29.19 -16.09 9.96
N GLU A 195 30.01 -16.96 10.53
CA GLU A 195 29.94 -18.41 10.34
C GLU A 195 28.61 -18.97 10.89
N VAL A 196 28.20 -18.55 12.09
CA VAL A 196 26.92 -18.97 12.70
C VAL A 196 25.71 -18.51 11.86
N ASN A 197 25.82 -17.36 11.18
CA ASN A 197 24.75 -16.83 10.34
C ASN A 197 24.63 -17.54 9.00
N GLU A 198 25.75 -17.98 8.42
CA GLU A 198 25.68 -18.80 7.20
C GLU A 198 25.14 -20.20 7.51
N LEU A 199 25.46 -20.76 8.68
CA LEU A 199 24.90 -22.04 9.12
C LEU A 199 23.39 -21.96 9.38
N SER A 200 22.91 -20.90 10.03
CA SER A 200 21.47 -20.71 10.28
C SER A 200 20.65 -20.45 9.01
N LYS A 201 21.28 -19.89 7.97
CA LYS A 201 20.68 -19.78 6.63
C LYS A 201 20.66 -21.11 5.87
N ALA A 202 21.67 -21.95 6.10
CA ALA A 202 21.80 -23.25 5.46
C ALA A 202 20.89 -24.31 6.08
N GLU A 203 20.53 -24.16 7.36
CA GLU A 203 19.63 -25.09 8.05
C GLU A 203 18.18 -24.89 7.57
N PRO A 204 17.59 -25.88 6.88
CA PRO A 204 16.20 -25.80 6.48
C PRO A 204 15.31 -25.85 7.73
N PRO A 205 14.21 -25.08 7.79
CA PRO A 205 13.32 -25.12 8.94
C PRO A 205 12.74 -26.54 9.12
N LEU A 206 12.58 -26.95 10.37
CA LEU A 206 12.08 -28.27 10.79
C LEU A 206 10.66 -28.60 10.30
N LEU A 207 9.95 -27.60 9.76
CA LEU A 207 8.66 -27.77 9.10
C LEU A 207 8.84 -27.47 7.61
N PRO A 208 8.25 -28.29 6.71
CA PRO A 208 8.25 -27.96 5.29
C PRO A 208 7.67 -26.56 5.16
N LEU A 209 8.47 -25.64 4.62
CA LEU A 209 8.02 -24.30 4.33
C LEU A 209 6.75 -24.44 3.50
N SER A 210 5.66 -23.89 4.01
CA SER A 210 4.51 -23.58 3.17
C SER A 210 5.01 -22.80 1.94
N ARG A 211 4.23 -22.79 0.86
CA ARG A 211 4.60 -22.30 -0.48
C ARG A 211 5.14 -20.84 -0.56
N GLN A 212 5.34 -20.17 0.57
CA GLN A 212 5.80 -18.80 0.78
C GLN A 212 7.22 -18.49 0.25
N ARG A 213 8.07 -19.49 -0.03
CA ARG A 213 9.43 -19.26 -0.57
C ARG A 213 9.69 -19.87 -1.95
N MET A 214 8.64 -20.28 -2.66
CA MET A 214 8.79 -20.87 -3.99
C MET A 214 8.72 -19.80 -5.08
N ASP A 215 9.58 -19.94 -6.09
CA ASP A 215 9.51 -19.14 -7.31
C ASP A 215 8.16 -19.35 -8.02
N ALA A 216 7.64 -18.30 -8.66
CA ALA A 216 6.31 -18.30 -9.28
C ALA A 216 6.17 -19.39 -10.36
N VAL A 217 7.26 -19.66 -11.10
CA VAL A 217 7.29 -20.71 -12.13
C VAL A 217 7.30 -22.11 -11.51
N ALA A 218 7.97 -22.29 -10.37
CA ALA A 218 7.94 -23.53 -9.62
C ALA A 218 6.57 -23.78 -8.97
N TRP A 219 5.86 -22.70 -8.62
CA TRP A 219 4.52 -22.74 -8.02
C TRP A 219 3.48 -23.40 -8.94
N LEU A 220 3.55 -23.11 -10.24
CA LEU A 220 2.65 -23.65 -11.27
C LEU A 220 2.88 -25.13 -11.58
N LYS A 221 4.07 -25.65 -11.25
CA LYS A 221 4.44 -27.05 -11.52
C LYS A 221 3.97 -28.03 -10.44
N ILE A 222 3.44 -27.54 -9.32
CA ILE A 222 3.02 -28.40 -8.20
C ILE A 222 1.58 -28.87 -8.44
N PRO A 223 1.32 -30.19 -8.44
CA PRO A 223 -0.02 -30.74 -8.61
C PRO A 223 -1.01 -30.20 -7.55
N PRO A 224 -2.28 -29.91 -7.93
CA PRO A 224 -3.30 -29.41 -7.01
C PRO A 224 -3.61 -30.34 -5.82
N LEU A 225 -3.26 -31.62 -5.93
CA LEU A 225 -3.56 -32.68 -4.95
C LEU A 225 -2.39 -33.00 -4.00
N TYR A 226 -1.55 -32.02 -3.68
CA TYR A 226 -0.36 -32.22 -2.81
C TYR A 226 -0.68 -32.83 -1.43
N ILE A 227 -1.89 -32.65 -0.92
CA ILE A 227 -2.35 -33.23 0.36
C ILE A 227 -2.52 -34.76 0.26
N ALA A 228 -2.68 -35.32 -0.94
CA ALA A 228 -2.90 -36.75 -1.17
C ALA A 228 -1.65 -37.52 -1.66
N SER A 229 -0.44 -36.99 -1.43
CA SER A 229 0.79 -37.73 -1.76
C SER A 229 1.04 -38.86 -0.76
N GLU A 230 1.47 -40.03 -1.26
CA GLU A 230 1.73 -41.25 -0.47
C GLU A 230 2.76 -41.08 0.65
N ALA A 231 3.54 -39.99 0.63
CA ALA A 231 4.47 -39.62 1.72
C ALA A 231 3.76 -39.34 3.07
N HIS A 232 2.44 -39.14 3.07
CA HIS A 232 1.64 -38.96 4.30
C HIS A 232 0.83 -40.19 4.73
N ARG A 233 0.88 -41.32 3.99
CA ARG A 233 0.15 -42.55 4.37
C ARG A 233 0.95 -43.49 5.27
N THR A 234 2.24 -43.24 5.48
CA THR A 234 3.07 -43.99 6.43
C THR A 234 3.50 -43.10 7.58
N ARG A 235 2.56 -42.85 8.51
CA ARG A 235 2.82 -42.71 9.94
C ARG A 235 1.64 -43.28 10.69
#